data_AF-A0A9D9LZK2-F1
#
_entry.id   AF-A0A9D9LZK2-F1
#
_cell.length_a   1.000
_cell.length_b   1.000
_cell.length_c   1.000
_cell.angle_alpha   90.00
_cell.angle_beta   90.00
_cell.angle_gamma   90.00
#
_symmetry.space_group_name_H-M   'P 1'
#
loop_
_entity.id
_entity.type
_entity.pdbx_description
1 polymer ?
#
loop_
_entity_poly.entity_id
_entity_poly.type
_entity_poly.pdbx_seq_one_letter_code
_entity_poly.pdbx_strand_id
1 'polypeptide(L)'
;MPPSGAPQLATTLTIVANGVNLVMDYVYIRYFNMGVDGTAWATVTGYAVGLIFLPFMLKRSDASIRFNLAKTADLPVLTESIGTGGATAASQLGFTVKFAACNALATLYGGATGMVAFSFCIQALSIISVIYGGIIGSAMPLLGVLHGQRDFSGIKYVLKQALKASVLLVSVFVLWFEIAPEEAAKIYNITEPAELALASYGLRVFALCIIIRGLAIIFMYYLQVLGEKRYAMAISLFDGIVGLIPLAYIMCAFMGLDGLWWAYPVNSAILLVGILLWNRFVMNKKYDGILLTQRENLALNTQDFTMTSDPENISKVTKEVAKVCESNGIIPKNANLVALMLEEMATYSKRHHLITENCDVLIHTYEDRIEIDFRTLGDSCNPLNDTDADDLYNVTYIRKIAAKIEYDYIMGMNSTHIVLIRKKESSKEKEERKNFTKRY
;
A
#
# COMPACT_ATOMS: atom_id res chain seq x y z
N MET A 1 3.17 10.63 -8.35
CA MET A 1 2.42 10.85 -9.60
C MET A 1 1.07 10.18 -9.45
N PRO A 2 -0.05 10.92 -9.37
CA PRO A 2 -1.35 10.32 -9.59
C PRO A 2 -1.39 9.76 -11.01
N PRO A 3 -1.96 8.56 -11.24
CA PRO A 3 -2.27 8.12 -12.59
C PRO A 3 -3.15 9.21 -13.23
N SER A 4 -2.85 9.55 -14.48
CA SER A 4 -3.65 10.43 -15.34
C SER A 4 -5.12 10.38 -14.97
N GLY A 5 -5.74 11.53 -14.69
CA GLY A 5 -7.00 11.73 -13.97
C GLY A 5 -8.29 11.12 -14.55
N ALA A 6 -8.24 9.95 -15.18
CA ALA A 6 -9.38 9.19 -15.68
C ALA A 6 -9.19 7.67 -15.43
N PRO A 7 -9.14 7.20 -14.17
CA PRO A 7 -9.06 5.76 -13.85
C PRO A 7 -10.21 4.94 -14.48
N GLN A 8 -11.38 5.55 -14.66
CA GLN A 8 -12.54 4.97 -15.35
C GLN A 8 -12.24 4.58 -16.80
N LEU A 9 -11.35 5.32 -17.48
CA LEU A 9 -10.97 5.09 -18.87
C LEU A 9 -10.10 3.84 -19.00
N ALA A 10 -9.13 3.68 -18.09
CA ALA A 10 -8.29 2.48 -18.02
C ALA A 10 -9.14 1.23 -17.74
N THR A 11 -10.06 1.30 -16.78
CA THR A 11 -10.96 0.19 -16.46
C THR A 11 -11.85 -0.19 -17.64
N THR A 12 -12.45 0.79 -18.32
CA THR A 12 -13.34 0.53 -19.45
C THR A 12 -12.57 -0.08 -20.63
N LEU A 13 -11.34 0.38 -20.89
CA LEU A 13 -10.46 -0.20 -21.91
C LEU A 13 -10.16 -1.68 -21.65
N THR A 14 -9.82 -2.00 -20.40
CA THR A 14 -9.57 -3.39 -19.98
C THR A 14 -10.81 -4.25 -20.13
N ILE A 15 -12.00 -3.75 -19.77
CA ILE A 15 -13.27 -4.48 -19.93
C ILE A 15 -13.54 -4.77 -21.42
N VAL A 16 -13.39 -3.78 -22.30
CA VAL A 16 -13.60 -3.97 -23.74
C VAL A 16 -12.61 -4.98 -24.31
N ALA A 17 -11.32 -4.86 -23.98
CA ALA A 17 -10.29 -5.78 -24.47
C ALA A 17 -10.54 -7.23 -24.03
N ASN A 18 -10.91 -7.45 -22.75
CA ASN A 18 -11.22 -8.79 -22.24
C ASN A 18 -12.54 -9.34 -22.79
N GLY A 19 -13.56 -8.49 -22.97
CA GLY A 19 -14.82 -8.89 -23.57
C GLY A 19 -14.64 -9.36 -25.03
N VAL A 20 -13.85 -8.62 -25.82
CA VAL A 20 -13.48 -9.04 -27.18
C VAL A 20 -12.68 -10.33 -27.15
N ASN A 21 -11.72 -10.46 -26.24
CA ASN A 21 -10.92 -11.69 -26.10
C ASN A 21 -11.82 -12.91 -25.90
N LEU A 22 -12.75 -12.85 -24.92
CA LEU A 22 -13.67 -13.95 -24.62
C LEU A 22 -14.54 -14.35 -25.83
N VAL A 23 -15.05 -13.38 -26.58
CA VAL A 23 -15.84 -13.65 -27.79
C VAL A 23 -14.97 -14.29 -28.87
N MET A 24 -13.75 -13.81 -29.06
CA MET A 24 -12.83 -14.33 -30.07
C MET A 24 -12.28 -15.70 -29.70
N ASP A 25 -12.12 -16.03 -28.42
CA ASP A 25 -11.81 -17.38 -27.93
C ASP A 25 -12.88 -18.37 -28.43
N TYR A 26 -14.16 -18.04 -28.20
CA TYR A 26 -15.26 -18.88 -28.69
C TYR A 26 -15.23 -19.01 -30.22
N VAL A 27 -15.00 -17.92 -30.95
CA VAL A 27 -14.96 -17.94 -32.41
C VAL A 27 -13.80 -18.79 -32.95
N TYR A 28 -12.57 -18.54 -32.49
CA TYR A 28 -11.38 -19.22 -33.00
C TYR A 28 -11.31 -20.69 -32.60
N ILE A 29 -11.75 -21.04 -31.39
CA ILE A 29 -11.79 -22.43 -30.95
C ILE A 29 -12.92 -23.17 -31.65
N ARG A 30 -14.15 -22.64 -31.63
CA ARG A 30 -15.34 -23.40 -32.06
C ARG A 30 -15.55 -23.43 -33.57
N TYR A 31 -15.30 -22.32 -34.27
CA TYR A 31 -15.58 -22.18 -35.70
C TYR A 31 -14.34 -22.38 -36.56
N PHE A 32 -13.18 -21.89 -36.11
CA PHE A 32 -11.92 -22.06 -36.84
C PHE A 32 -11.13 -23.30 -36.42
N ASN A 33 -11.55 -24.03 -35.38
CA ASN A 33 -10.89 -25.24 -34.88
C ASN A 33 -9.38 -25.06 -34.62
N MET A 34 -8.95 -23.85 -34.23
CA MET A 34 -7.53 -23.53 -34.05
C MET A 34 -6.95 -24.04 -32.71
N GLY A 35 -7.78 -24.64 -31.84
CA GLY A 35 -7.34 -25.16 -30.54
C GLY A 35 -6.60 -24.11 -29.71
N VAL A 36 -5.40 -24.48 -29.22
CA VAL A 36 -4.57 -23.59 -28.39
C VAL A 36 -4.07 -22.36 -29.16
N ASP A 37 -3.75 -22.49 -30.46
CA ASP A 37 -3.34 -21.34 -31.27
C ASP A 37 -4.47 -20.29 -31.39
N GLY A 38 -5.73 -20.76 -31.38
CA GLY A 38 -6.90 -19.89 -31.34
C GLY A 38 -6.94 -19.02 -30.09
N THR A 39 -6.59 -19.57 -28.93
CA THR A 39 -6.55 -18.80 -27.66
C THR A 39 -5.48 -17.71 -27.67
N ALA A 40 -4.33 -17.99 -28.29
CA ALA A 40 -3.27 -16.99 -28.45
C ALA A 40 -3.72 -15.85 -29.36
N TRP A 41 -4.35 -16.16 -30.50
CA TRP A 41 -4.87 -15.15 -31.42
C TRP A 41 -5.99 -14.31 -30.80
N ALA A 42 -6.91 -14.92 -30.06
CA ALA A 42 -7.98 -14.19 -29.35
C ALA A 42 -7.41 -13.11 -28.43
N THR A 43 -6.34 -13.44 -27.69
CA THR A 43 -5.64 -12.50 -26.81
C THR A 43 -5.02 -11.34 -27.58
N VAL A 44 -4.35 -11.62 -28.70
CA VAL A 44 -3.78 -10.58 -29.57
C VAL A 44 -4.87 -9.66 -30.12
N THR A 45 -5.99 -10.22 -30.57
CA THR A 45 -7.11 -9.45 -31.12
C THR A 45 -7.77 -8.58 -30.05
N GLY A 46 -7.98 -9.10 -28.84
CA GLY A 46 -8.51 -8.34 -27.71
C GLY A 46 -7.68 -7.09 -27.38
N TYR A 47 -6.35 -7.25 -27.29
CA TYR A 47 -5.45 -6.12 -27.08
C TYR A 47 -5.38 -5.16 -28.27
N ALA A 48 -5.40 -5.67 -29.50
CA ALA A 48 -5.41 -4.84 -30.71
C ALA A 48 -6.66 -3.96 -30.79
N VAL A 49 -7.84 -4.52 -30.49
CA VAL A 49 -9.08 -3.75 -30.42
C VAL A 49 -9.03 -2.73 -29.29
N GLY A 50 -8.55 -3.10 -28.10
CA GLY A 50 -8.30 -2.14 -27.02
C GLY A 50 -7.42 -0.96 -27.48
N LEU A 51 -6.31 -1.24 -28.15
CA LEU A 51 -5.41 -0.20 -28.68
C LEU A 51 -6.09 0.72 -29.70
N ILE A 52 -6.95 0.18 -30.57
CA ILE A 52 -7.72 0.96 -31.54
C ILE A 52 -8.76 1.86 -30.86
N PHE A 53 -9.33 1.42 -29.74
CA PHE A 53 -10.33 2.20 -28.98
C PHE A 53 -9.71 3.32 -28.14
N LEU A 54 -8.44 3.19 -27.75
CA LEU A 54 -7.74 4.14 -26.89
C LEU A 54 -7.84 5.61 -27.36
N PRO A 55 -7.61 5.99 -28.64
CA PRO A 55 -7.70 7.37 -29.11
C PRO A 55 -9.10 7.97 -29.01
N PHE A 56 -10.15 7.14 -29.20
CA PHE A 56 -11.54 7.59 -29.10
C PHE A 56 -11.93 7.90 -27.65
N MET A 57 -11.42 7.11 -26.71
CA MET A 57 -11.66 7.34 -25.30
C MET A 57 -10.87 8.53 -24.78
N LEU A 58 -9.61 8.68 -25.19
CA LEU A 58 -8.77 9.83 -24.80
C LEU A 58 -9.37 11.17 -25.26
N LYS A 59 -10.06 11.22 -26.42
CA LYS A 59 -10.78 12.41 -26.88
C LYS A 59 -11.99 12.80 -26.01
N ARG A 60 -12.55 11.86 -25.25
CA ARG A 60 -13.73 12.08 -24.39
C ARG A 60 -13.39 12.37 -22.93
N SER A 61 -12.15 12.17 -22.52
CA SER A 61 -11.68 12.48 -21.17
C SER A 61 -10.94 13.82 -21.15
N ASP A 62 -10.98 14.53 -20.01
CA ASP A 62 -10.09 15.66 -19.73
C ASP A 62 -8.60 15.24 -19.58
N ALA A 63 -8.26 14.00 -19.93
CA ALA A 63 -6.89 13.51 -19.91
C ALA A 63 -6.06 14.24 -20.98
N SER A 64 -5.15 15.10 -20.52
CA SER A 64 -4.23 15.87 -21.34
C SER A 64 -3.08 15.01 -21.91
N ILE A 65 -3.39 13.91 -22.59
CA ILE A 65 -2.39 13.03 -23.21
C ILE A 65 -2.16 13.50 -24.65
N ARG A 66 -0.98 14.05 -24.92
CA ARG A 66 -0.53 14.46 -26.26
C ARG A 66 0.50 13.45 -26.77
N PHE A 67 0.23 12.84 -27.91
CA PHE A 67 1.20 11.98 -28.59
C PHE A 67 2.20 12.85 -29.37
N ASN A 68 3.44 12.90 -28.89
CA ASN A 68 4.55 13.56 -29.58
C ASN A 68 5.65 12.53 -29.84
N LEU A 69 6.33 12.65 -30.98
CA LEU A 69 7.56 11.90 -31.23
C LEU A 69 8.64 12.38 -30.25
N ALA A 70 9.32 11.43 -29.60
CA ALA A 70 10.40 11.72 -28.66
C ALA A 70 11.56 12.43 -29.39
N LYS A 71 12.07 13.49 -28.78
CA LYS A 71 13.23 14.26 -29.25
C LYS A 71 14.45 13.95 -28.38
N THR A 72 15.64 14.35 -28.83
CA THR A 72 16.88 14.22 -28.04
C THR A 72 16.80 14.90 -26.67
N ALA A 73 16.04 15.99 -26.54
CA ALA A 73 15.79 16.65 -25.25
C ALA A 73 15.00 15.78 -24.25
N ASP A 74 14.27 14.76 -24.72
CA ASP A 74 13.48 13.86 -23.89
C ASP A 74 14.27 12.64 -23.40
N LEU A 75 15.54 12.48 -23.83
CA LEU A 75 16.41 11.37 -23.44
C LEU A 75 16.54 11.20 -21.91
N PRO A 76 16.71 12.26 -21.10
CA PRO A 76 16.76 12.13 -19.64
C PRO A 76 15.46 11.57 -19.03
N VAL A 77 14.31 11.99 -19.57
CA VAL A 77 13.00 11.49 -19.13
C VAL A 77 12.80 10.04 -19.55
N LEU A 78 13.28 9.68 -20.75
CA LEU A 78 13.24 8.31 -21.25
C LEU A 78 14.13 7.38 -20.40
N THR A 79 15.34 7.79 -20.03
CA THR A 79 16.22 6.99 -19.16
C THR A 79 15.66 6.83 -17.75
N GLU A 80 15.05 7.87 -17.18
CA GLU A 80 14.33 7.76 -15.90
C GLU A 80 13.13 6.79 -16.00
N SER A 81 12.39 6.86 -17.10
CA SER A 81 11.27 5.95 -17.38
C SER A 81 11.74 4.50 -17.54
N ILE A 82 12.85 4.27 -18.23
CA ILE A 82 13.48 2.95 -18.36
C ILE A 82 13.98 2.46 -17.00
N GLY A 83 14.55 3.32 -16.17
CA GLY A 83 14.98 2.95 -14.82
C GLY A 83 13.80 2.47 -13.95
N THR A 84 12.70 3.22 -13.98
CA THR A 84 11.49 2.91 -13.22
C THR A 84 10.77 1.66 -13.76
N GLY A 85 10.60 1.57 -15.08
CA GLY A 85 10.01 0.41 -15.75
C GLY A 85 10.90 -0.83 -15.65
N GLY A 86 12.21 -0.67 -15.70
CA GLY A 86 13.21 -1.73 -15.60
C GLY A 86 13.18 -2.44 -14.24
N ALA A 87 12.95 -1.70 -13.15
CA ALA A 87 12.75 -2.30 -11.83
C ALA A 87 11.51 -3.22 -11.81
N THR A 88 10.39 -2.76 -12.38
CA THR A 88 9.16 -3.56 -12.50
C THR A 88 9.37 -4.78 -13.38
N ALA A 89 10.05 -4.61 -14.52
CA ALA A 89 10.39 -5.70 -15.44
C ALA A 89 11.29 -6.74 -14.77
N ALA A 90 12.28 -6.32 -13.98
CA ALA A 90 13.14 -7.23 -13.21
C ALA A 90 12.35 -8.05 -12.19
N SER A 91 11.39 -7.45 -11.49
CA SER A 91 10.48 -8.18 -10.60
C SER A 91 9.65 -9.23 -11.36
N GLN A 92 9.10 -8.87 -12.52
CA GLN A 92 8.33 -9.80 -13.35
C GLN A 92 9.20 -10.94 -13.91
N LEU A 93 10.41 -10.63 -14.38
CA LEU A 93 11.38 -11.65 -14.78
C LEU A 93 11.72 -12.58 -13.62
N GLY A 94 11.85 -12.05 -12.40
CA GLY A 94 12.05 -12.86 -11.20
C GLY A 94 10.92 -13.85 -10.94
N PHE A 95 9.66 -13.42 -11.08
CA PHE A 95 8.50 -14.32 -10.99
C PHE A 95 8.52 -15.39 -12.09
N THR A 96 8.84 -15.02 -13.33
CA THR A 96 8.95 -15.97 -14.45
C THR A 96 10.05 -17.00 -14.21
N VAL A 97 11.24 -16.57 -13.74
CA VAL A 97 12.36 -17.47 -13.43
C VAL A 97 11.99 -18.42 -12.29
N LYS A 98 11.35 -17.91 -11.23
CA LYS A 98 10.83 -18.73 -10.12
C LYS A 98 9.87 -19.81 -10.62
N PHE A 99 8.89 -19.42 -11.43
CA PHE A 99 7.91 -20.36 -11.98
C PHE A 99 8.57 -21.40 -12.88
N ALA A 100 9.45 -20.98 -13.78
CA ALA A 100 10.17 -21.90 -14.67
C ALA A 100 11.05 -22.89 -13.90
N ALA A 101 11.78 -22.44 -12.87
CA ALA A 101 12.62 -23.29 -12.04
C ALA A 101 11.81 -24.32 -11.26
N CYS A 102 10.73 -23.90 -10.58
CA CYS A 102 9.86 -24.81 -9.85
C CYS A 102 9.12 -25.78 -10.79
N ASN A 103 8.70 -25.32 -11.96
CA ASN A 103 8.07 -26.18 -12.96
C ASN A 103 9.05 -27.23 -13.50
N ALA A 104 10.30 -26.84 -13.76
CA ALA A 104 11.35 -27.78 -14.15
C ALA A 104 11.60 -28.84 -13.07
N LEU A 105 11.60 -28.46 -11.78
CA LEU A 105 11.68 -29.42 -10.67
C LEU A 105 10.46 -30.34 -10.61
N ALA A 106 9.25 -29.82 -10.80
CA ALA A 106 8.02 -30.61 -10.84
C ALA A 106 8.06 -31.66 -11.95
N THR A 107 8.51 -31.27 -13.15
CA THR A 107 8.68 -32.19 -14.28
C THR A 107 9.79 -33.20 -14.05
N LEU A 108 10.93 -32.77 -13.49
CA LEU A 108 12.08 -33.65 -13.25
C LEU A 108 11.76 -34.77 -12.24
N TYR A 109 11.12 -34.43 -11.13
CA TYR A 109 10.84 -35.37 -10.04
C TYR A 109 9.45 -36.03 -10.12
N GLY A 110 8.49 -35.40 -10.80
CA GLY A 110 7.09 -35.85 -10.86
C GLY A 110 6.57 -36.17 -12.27
N GLY A 111 7.39 -35.99 -13.32
CA GLY A 111 6.98 -36.21 -14.70
C GLY A 111 5.83 -35.30 -15.14
N ALA A 112 5.06 -35.74 -16.15
CA ALA A 112 3.91 -35.00 -16.68
C ALA A 112 2.83 -34.76 -15.60
N THR A 113 2.53 -35.78 -14.80
CA THR A 113 1.55 -35.71 -13.69
C THR A 113 1.96 -34.67 -12.64
N GLY A 114 3.25 -34.62 -12.26
CA GLY A 114 3.77 -33.62 -11.33
C GLY A 114 3.68 -32.20 -11.87
N MET A 115 3.98 -32.01 -13.16
CA MET A 115 3.87 -30.72 -13.85
C MET A 115 2.42 -30.20 -13.86
N VAL A 116 1.45 -31.06 -14.19
CA VAL A 116 0.02 -30.72 -14.21
C VAL A 116 -0.47 -30.32 -12.82
N ALA A 117 -0.17 -31.15 -11.82
CA ALA A 117 -0.55 -30.88 -10.43
C ALA A 117 0.08 -29.59 -9.89
N PHE A 118 1.37 -29.37 -10.16
CA PHE A 118 2.05 -28.15 -9.74
C PHE A 118 1.45 -26.90 -10.39
N SER A 119 1.17 -26.97 -11.70
CA SER A 119 0.54 -25.87 -12.44
C SER A 119 -0.82 -25.51 -11.84
N PHE A 120 -1.64 -26.50 -11.49
CA PHE A 120 -2.90 -26.27 -10.78
C PHE A 120 -2.70 -25.61 -9.42
N CYS A 121 -1.78 -26.12 -8.58
CA CYS A 121 -1.53 -25.55 -7.25
C CYS A 121 -1.10 -24.08 -7.34
N ILE A 122 -0.28 -23.71 -8.33
CA ILE A 122 0.10 -22.30 -8.56
C ILE A 122 -1.09 -21.46 -9.01
N GLN A 123 -1.96 -22.00 -9.88
CA GLN A 123 -3.17 -21.29 -10.30
C GLN A 123 -4.18 -21.11 -9.15
N ALA A 124 -4.29 -22.08 -8.25
CA ALA A 124 -5.08 -21.91 -7.02
C ALA A 124 -4.50 -20.79 -6.13
N LEU A 125 -3.16 -20.74 -5.97
CA LEU A 125 -2.48 -19.65 -5.23
C LEU A 125 -2.58 -18.28 -5.91
N SER A 126 -2.76 -18.23 -7.24
CA SER A 126 -2.90 -16.96 -7.95
C SER A 126 -4.21 -16.25 -7.58
N ILE A 127 -5.31 -16.99 -7.39
CA ILE A 127 -6.59 -16.46 -6.88
C ILE A 127 -6.38 -15.78 -5.51
N ILE A 128 -5.65 -16.45 -4.62
CA ILE A 128 -5.31 -15.90 -3.30
C ILE A 128 -4.47 -14.63 -3.43
N SER A 129 -3.55 -14.60 -4.39
CA SER A 129 -2.73 -13.42 -4.68
C SER A 129 -3.57 -12.23 -5.15
N VAL A 130 -4.66 -12.45 -5.91
CA VAL A 130 -5.61 -11.40 -6.28
C VAL A 130 -6.31 -10.81 -5.04
N ILE A 131 -6.70 -11.65 -4.08
CA ILE A 131 -7.32 -11.20 -2.82
C ILE A 131 -6.35 -10.29 -2.05
N TYR A 132 -5.10 -10.73 -1.85
CA TYR A 132 -4.08 -9.90 -1.23
C TYR A 132 -3.84 -8.61 -2.01
N GLY A 133 -3.76 -8.70 -3.34
CA GLY A 133 -3.61 -7.55 -4.23
C GLY A 133 -4.73 -6.52 -4.06
N GLY A 134 -5.99 -6.96 -3.91
CA GLY A 134 -7.12 -6.07 -3.64
C GLY A 134 -7.02 -5.36 -2.30
N ILE A 135 -6.66 -6.09 -1.23
CA ILE A 135 -6.45 -5.51 0.10
C ILE A 135 -5.32 -4.48 0.07
N ILE A 136 -4.18 -4.84 -0.52
CA ILE A 136 -3.02 -3.96 -0.63
C ILE A 136 -3.33 -2.75 -1.51
N GLY A 137 -3.99 -2.95 -2.64
CA GLY A 137 -4.42 -1.88 -3.54
C GLY A 137 -5.35 -0.87 -2.87
N SER A 138 -6.21 -1.32 -1.95
CA SER A 138 -7.06 -0.44 -1.14
C SER A 138 -6.32 0.24 0.02
N ALA A 139 -5.39 -0.46 0.66
CA ALA A 139 -4.69 0.04 1.85
C ALA A 139 -3.51 0.97 1.51
N MET A 140 -2.77 0.72 0.42
CA MET A 140 -1.55 1.46 0.08
C MET A 140 -1.77 2.97 -0.09
N PRO A 141 -2.81 3.43 -0.82
CA PRO A 141 -3.11 4.85 -0.92
C PRO A 141 -3.31 5.51 0.44
N LEU A 142 -4.14 4.88 1.27
CA LEU A 142 -4.47 5.37 2.60
C LEU A 142 -3.25 5.39 3.52
N LEU A 143 -2.44 4.33 3.48
CA LEU A 143 -1.17 4.27 4.20
C LEU A 143 -0.18 5.35 3.72
N GLY A 144 -0.12 5.63 2.41
CA GLY A 144 0.72 6.68 1.85
C GLY A 144 0.31 8.08 2.32
N VAL A 145 -1.00 8.36 2.32
CA VAL A 145 -1.59 9.58 2.86
C VAL A 145 -1.26 9.74 4.35
N LEU A 146 -1.57 8.72 5.15
CA LEU A 146 -1.34 8.74 6.59
C LEU A 146 0.15 8.85 6.95
N HIS A 147 1.03 8.23 6.15
CA HIS A 147 2.47 8.36 6.32
C HIS A 147 2.99 9.75 5.97
N GLY A 148 2.47 10.39 4.91
CA GLY A 148 2.74 11.80 4.62
C GLY A 148 2.31 12.71 5.77
N GLN A 149 1.15 12.41 6.36
CA GLN A 149 0.56 13.12 7.49
C GLN A 149 1.16 12.76 8.85
N ARG A 150 2.14 11.85 8.92
CA ARG A 150 2.74 11.34 10.18
C ARG A 150 1.72 10.78 11.18
N ASP A 151 0.55 10.37 10.72
CA ASP A 151 -0.49 9.77 11.55
C ASP A 151 -0.21 8.26 11.78
N PHE A 152 0.72 7.98 12.70
CA PHE A 152 1.11 6.62 13.02
C PHE A 152 -0.01 5.78 13.66
N SER A 153 -0.96 6.44 14.33
CA SER A 153 -2.14 5.79 14.92
C SER A 153 -3.08 5.28 13.82
N GLY A 154 -3.37 6.13 12.84
CA GLY A 154 -4.11 5.77 11.63
C GLY A 154 -3.42 4.66 10.84
N ILE A 155 -2.10 4.75 10.63
CA ILE A 155 -1.32 3.69 9.97
C ILE A 155 -1.52 2.34 10.67
N LYS A 156 -1.40 2.32 12.01
CA LYS A 156 -1.56 1.10 12.81
C LYS A 156 -2.98 0.55 12.70
N TYR A 157 -3.99 1.41 12.65
CA TYR A 157 -5.38 1.01 12.47
C TYR A 157 -5.60 0.36 11.10
N VAL A 158 -5.19 1.04 10.02
CA VAL A 158 -5.33 0.53 8.64
C VAL A 158 -4.61 -0.79 8.47
N LEU A 159 -3.38 -0.91 8.98
CA LEU A 159 -2.61 -2.15 8.88
C LEU A 159 -3.27 -3.30 9.66
N LYS A 160 -3.83 -3.03 10.84
CA LYS A 160 -4.62 -4.04 11.58
C LYS A 160 -5.87 -4.47 10.82
N GLN A 161 -6.59 -3.54 10.19
CA GLN A 161 -7.76 -3.87 9.39
C GLN A 161 -7.38 -4.67 8.14
N ALA A 162 -6.30 -4.31 7.45
CA ALA A 162 -5.78 -5.05 6.30
C ALA A 162 -5.41 -6.50 6.69
N LEU A 163 -4.71 -6.68 7.81
CA LEU A 163 -4.36 -8.01 8.34
C LEU A 163 -5.59 -8.82 8.75
N LYS A 164 -6.56 -8.18 9.42
CA LYS A 164 -7.82 -8.84 9.81
C LYS A 164 -8.62 -9.27 8.59
N ALA A 165 -8.79 -8.37 7.62
CA ALA A 165 -9.49 -8.65 6.37
C ALA A 165 -8.79 -9.77 5.59
N SER A 166 -7.45 -9.76 5.54
CA SER A 166 -6.70 -10.78 4.83
C SER A 166 -6.86 -12.16 5.45
N VAL A 167 -6.75 -12.26 6.78
CA VAL A 167 -6.97 -13.54 7.47
C VAL A 167 -8.40 -14.03 7.25
N LEU A 168 -9.41 -13.16 7.39
CA LEU A 168 -10.81 -13.55 7.23
C LEU A 168 -11.11 -14.05 5.81
N LEU A 169 -10.80 -13.26 4.79
CA LEU A 169 -11.11 -13.60 3.40
C LEU A 169 -10.37 -14.84 2.92
N VAL A 170 -9.09 -14.96 3.29
CA VAL A 170 -8.25 -16.06 2.82
C VAL A 170 -8.49 -17.34 3.62
N SER A 171 -8.91 -17.26 4.88
CA SER A 171 -9.22 -18.43 5.69
C SER A 171 -10.32 -19.32 5.09
N VAL A 172 -11.27 -18.74 4.37
CA VAL A 172 -12.31 -19.49 3.63
C VAL A 172 -11.67 -20.41 2.60
N PHE A 173 -10.69 -19.91 1.83
CA PHE A 173 -9.98 -20.71 0.83
C PHE A 173 -9.05 -21.74 1.47
N VAL A 174 -8.36 -21.39 2.55
CA VAL A 174 -7.53 -22.34 3.30
C VAL A 174 -8.38 -23.51 3.79
N LEU A 175 -9.53 -23.23 4.41
CA LEU A 175 -10.46 -24.27 4.86
C LEU A 175 -10.99 -25.10 3.69
N TRP A 176 -11.34 -24.46 2.58
CA TRP A 176 -11.79 -25.17 1.39
C TRP A 176 -10.72 -26.11 0.81
N PHE A 177 -9.48 -25.63 0.69
CA PHE A 177 -8.35 -26.42 0.20
C PHE A 177 -7.96 -27.57 1.13
N GLU A 178 -8.17 -27.43 2.44
CA GLU A 178 -7.92 -28.52 3.40
C GLU A 178 -9.04 -29.57 3.39
N ILE A 179 -10.30 -29.12 3.44
CA ILE A 179 -11.48 -29.99 3.57
C ILE A 179 -11.79 -30.72 2.26
N ALA A 180 -11.75 -30.02 1.13
CA ALA A 180 -12.18 -30.55 -0.16
C ALA A 180 -11.20 -30.18 -1.30
N PRO A 181 -9.92 -30.58 -1.21
CA PRO A 181 -8.92 -30.28 -2.25
C PRO A 181 -9.26 -30.92 -3.60
N GLU A 182 -9.85 -32.11 -3.60
CA GLU A 182 -10.24 -32.81 -4.83
C GLU A 182 -11.31 -32.05 -5.61
N GLU A 183 -12.29 -31.46 -4.90
CA GLU A 183 -13.33 -30.65 -5.55
C GLU A 183 -12.73 -29.38 -6.16
N ALA A 184 -11.75 -28.76 -5.49
CA ALA A 184 -11.00 -27.65 -6.05
C ALA A 184 -10.23 -28.07 -7.32
N ALA A 185 -9.59 -29.24 -7.32
CA ALA A 185 -8.87 -29.76 -8.49
C ALA A 185 -9.79 -30.11 -9.67
N LYS A 186 -10.97 -30.69 -9.39
CA LYS A 186 -11.98 -31.03 -10.42
C LYS A 186 -12.52 -29.80 -11.14
N ILE A 187 -12.63 -28.64 -10.47
CA ILE A 187 -13.00 -27.37 -11.13
C ILE A 187 -12.02 -27.01 -12.25
N TYR A 188 -10.74 -27.39 -12.09
CA TYR A 188 -9.69 -27.21 -13.10
C TYR A 188 -9.58 -28.39 -14.07
N ASN A 189 -10.61 -29.24 -14.11
CA ASN A 189 -10.69 -30.42 -14.98
C ASN A 189 -9.56 -31.44 -14.74
N ILE A 190 -9.02 -31.51 -13.52
CA ILE A 190 -8.11 -32.57 -13.11
C ILE A 190 -8.96 -33.75 -12.64
N THR A 191 -9.11 -34.74 -13.51
CA THR A 191 -9.96 -35.92 -13.27
C THR A 191 -9.20 -37.23 -13.25
N GLU A 192 -7.98 -37.26 -13.79
CA GLU A 192 -7.13 -38.45 -13.78
C GLU A 192 -6.72 -38.81 -12.34
N PRO A 193 -6.92 -40.06 -11.87
CA PRO A 193 -6.74 -40.41 -10.46
C PRO A 193 -5.34 -40.08 -9.89
N ALA A 194 -4.29 -40.31 -10.68
CA ALA A 194 -2.92 -40.03 -10.27
C ALA A 194 -2.63 -38.52 -10.17
N GLU A 195 -3.16 -37.73 -11.09
CA GLU A 195 -3.04 -36.27 -11.08
C GLU A 195 -3.84 -35.66 -9.94
N LEU A 196 -5.06 -36.16 -9.72
CA LEU A 196 -5.97 -35.71 -8.67
C LEU A 196 -5.38 -35.93 -7.27
N ALA A 197 -4.83 -37.12 -7.01
CA ALA A 197 -4.21 -37.43 -5.72
C ALA A 197 -3.03 -36.49 -5.42
N LEU A 198 -2.18 -36.26 -6.42
CA LEU A 198 -0.97 -35.46 -6.30
C LEU A 198 -1.27 -33.96 -6.20
N ALA A 199 -2.22 -33.46 -7.00
CA ALA A 199 -2.75 -32.10 -6.93
C ALA A 199 -3.40 -31.83 -5.57
N SER A 200 -4.19 -32.77 -5.05
CA SER A 200 -4.87 -32.62 -3.78
C SER A 200 -3.90 -32.56 -2.61
N TYR A 201 -2.86 -33.40 -2.63
CA TYR A 201 -1.79 -33.36 -1.64
C TYR A 201 -1.01 -32.05 -1.71
N GLY A 202 -0.54 -31.64 -2.90
CA GLY A 202 0.19 -30.40 -3.09
C GLY A 202 -0.60 -29.16 -2.65
N LEU A 203 -1.90 -29.12 -2.95
CA LEU A 203 -2.78 -28.01 -2.58
C LEU A 203 -2.93 -27.88 -1.05
N ARG A 204 -3.09 -28.98 -0.32
CA ARG A 204 -3.11 -28.98 1.15
C ARG A 204 -1.81 -28.43 1.72
N VAL A 205 -0.66 -28.92 1.25
CA VAL A 205 0.65 -28.45 1.72
C VAL A 205 0.83 -26.94 1.43
N PHE A 206 0.38 -26.47 0.27
CA PHE A 206 0.42 -25.03 -0.06
C PHE A 206 -0.53 -24.20 0.80
N ALA A 207 -1.68 -24.74 1.20
CA ALA A 207 -2.63 -24.04 2.07
C ALA A 207 -2.00 -23.61 3.40
N LEU A 208 -1.05 -24.40 3.93
CA LEU A 208 -0.31 -24.09 5.16
C LEU A 208 0.49 -22.77 5.07
N CYS A 209 0.99 -22.41 3.89
CA CYS A 209 1.82 -21.21 3.73
C CYS A 209 1.02 -19.95 3.43
N ILE A 210 -0.25 -20.07 3.05
CA ILE A 210 -1.06 -18.98 2.51
C ILE A 210 -1.15 -17.79 3.48
N ILE A 211 -1.44 -18.04 4.76
CA ILE A 211 -1.62 -16.98 5.76
C ILE A 211 -0.27 -16.34 6.09
N ILE A 212 0.76 -17.16 6.35
CA ILE A 212 2.11 -16.70 6.68
C ILE A 212 2.67 -15.82 5.57
N ARG A 213 2.55 -16.28 4.32
CA ARG A 213 3.00 -15.54 3.15
C ARG A 213 2.23 -14.23 2.99
N GLY A 214 0.92 -14.22 3.24
CA GLY A 214 0.10 -13.02 3.26
C GLY A 214 0.61 -11.92 4.19
N LEU A 215 0.97 -12.32 5.43
CA LEU A 215 1.57 -11.41 6.41
C LEU A 215 2.87 -10.79 5.87
N ALA A 216 3.74 -11.61 5.27
CA ALA A 216 4.99 -11.14 4.68
C ALA A 216 4.76 -10.17 3.52
N ILE A 217 3.78 -10.44 2.65
CA ILE A 217 3.42 -9.56 1.54
C ILE A 217 2.90 -8.22 2.07
N ILE A 218 1.93 -8.22 2.98
CA ILE A 218 1.37 -6.98 3.55
C ILE A 218 2.48 -6.14 4.20
N PHE A 219 3.37 -6.79 4.95
CA PHE A 219 4.51 -6.12 5.58
C PHE A 219 5.51 -5.56 4.57
N MET A 220 5.82 -6.30 3.50
CA MET A 220 6.68 -5.85 2.41
C MET A 220 6.14 -4.56 1.77
N TYR A 221 4.83 -4.50 1.48
CA TYR A 221 4.22 -3.29 0.90
C TYR A 221 4.17 -2.13 1.89
N TYR A 222 3.93 -2.41 3.16
CA TYR A 222 4.01 -1.40 4.21
C TYR A 222 5.40 -0.77 4.31
N LEU A 223 6.48 -1.58 4.20
CA LEU A 223 7.85 -1.06 4.14
C LEU A 223 8.12 -0.15 2.93
N GLN A 224 7.45 -0.40 1.79
CA GLN A 224 7.56 0.49 0.63
C GLN A 224 6.96 1.87 0.93
N VAL A 225 5.83 1.91 1.65
CA VAL A 225 5.20 3.17 2.09
C VAL A 225 6.10 3.94 3.04
N LEU A 226 6.77 3.24 3.98
CA LEU A 226 7.74 3.83 4.89
C LEU A 226 9.03 4.35 4.22
N GLY A 227 9.19 4.15 2.90
CA GLY A 227 10.40 4.52 2.17
C GLY A 227 11.57 3.55 2.34
N GLU A 228 11.37 2.45 3.08
CA GLU A 228 12.35 1.42 3.40
C GLU A 228 12.51 0.41 2.23
N LYS A 229 12.69 0.93 1.01
CA LYS A 229 12.64 0.19 -0.27
C LYS A 229 13.62 -0.98 -0.35
N ARG A 230 14.82 -0.84 0.22
CA ARG A 230 15.85 -1.89 0.21
C ARG A 230 15.37 -3.14 0.96
N TYR A 231 14.63 -2.97 2.06
CA TYR A 231 14.11 -4.07 2.85
C TYR A 231 12.91 -4.74 2.19
N ALA A 232 12.00 -3.94 1.62
CA ALA A 232 10.92 -4.48 0.81
C ALA A 232 11.47 -5.31 -0.37
N MET A 233 12.52 -4.82 -1.03
CA MET A 233 13.19 -5.55 -2.11
C MET A 233 13.85 -6.85 -1.61
N ALA A 234 14.51 -6.84 -0.45
CA ALA A 234 15.11 -8.04 0.14
C ALA A 234 14.06 -9.13 0.44
N ILE A 235 12.91 -8.73 1.01
CA ILE A 235 11.77 -9.65 1.26
C ILE A 235 11.25 -10.23 -0.05
N SER A 236 11.04 -9.39 -1.07
CA SER A 236 10.56 -9.83 -2.39
C SER A 236 11.54 -10.82 -3.05
N LEU A 237 12.84 -10.52 -3.04
CA LEU A 237 13.86 -11.38 -3.63
C LEU A 237 14.00 -12.71 -2.88
N PHE A 238 13.88 -12.70 -1.56
CA PHE A 238 13.94 -13.91 -0.75
C PHE A 238 12.70 -14.81 -0.97
N ASP A 239 11.49 -14.23 -0.94
CA ASP A 239 10.25 -14.98 -1.23
C ASP A 239 10.23 -15.55 -2.66
N GLY A 240 10.83 -14.81 -3.59
CA GLY A 240 10.82 -15.13 -5.01
C GLY A 240 11.90 -16.12 -5.41
N ILE A 241 13.15 -15.68 -5.35
CA ILE A 241 14.28 -16.29 -6.04
C ILE A 241 15.28 -16.86 -5.03
N VAL A 242 15.81 -16.01 -4.15
CA VAL A 242 16.98 -16.32 -3.31
C VAL A 242 16.66 -17.31 -2.20
N GLY A 243 15.43 -17.29 -1.67
CA GLY A 243 14.97 -18.25 -0.67
C GLY A 243 14.36 -19.49 -1.34
N LEU A 244 13.28 -19.30 -2.09
CA LEU A 244 12.47 -20.44 -2.55
C LEU A 244 13.21 -21.37 -3.52
N ILE A 245 13.91 -20.85 -4.54
CA ILE A 245 14.50 -21.71 -5.58
C ILE A 245 15.60 -22.61 -5.00
N PRO A 246 16.61 -22.09 -4.26
CA PRO A 246 17.62 -22.95 -3.64
C PRO A 246 17.01 -23.93 -2.63
N LEU A 247 16.06 -23.48 -1.82
CA LEU A 247 15.39 -24.35 -0.85
C LEU A 247 14.64 -25.49 -1.54
N ALA A 248 13.88 -25.19 -2.59
CA ALA A 248 13.17 -26.19 -3.38
C ALA A 248 14.13 -27.19 -4.00
N TYR A 249 15.23 -26.72 -4.59
CA TYR A 249 16.26 -27.59 -5.17
C TYR A 249 16.86 -28.55 -4.12
N ILE A 250 17.26 -28.00 -2.96
CA ILE A 250 17.84 -28.78 -1.85
C ILE A 250 16.82 -29.80 -1.33
N MET A 251 15.59 -29.37 -1.05
CA MET A 251 14.56 -30.26 -0.51
C MET A 251 14.16 -31.34 -1.52
N CYS A 252 14.08 -31.02 -2.81
CA CYS A 252 13.81 -32.02 -3.84
C CYS A 252 14.91 -33.08 -3.94
N ALA A 253 16.18 -32.68 -3.75
CA ALA A 253 17.29 -33.63 -3.77
C ALA A 253 17.19 -34.69 -2.64
N PHE A 254 16.58 -34.35 -1.51
CA PHE A 254 16.41 -35.28 -0.37
C PHE A 254 15.07 -36.01 -0.35
N MET A 255 13.99 -35.37 -0.80
CA MET A 255 12.61 -35.85 -0.65
C MET A 255 11.88 -36.09 -1.98
N GLY A 256 12.56 -35.90 -3.10
CA GLY A 256 11.92 -35.96 -4.42
C GLY A 256 10.88 -34.85 -4.61
N LEU A 257 9.76 -35.16 -5.25
CA LEU A 257 8.71 -34.17 -5.52
C LEU A 257 8.11 -33.56 -4.25
N ASP A 258 8.10 -34.30 -3.14
CA ASP A 258 7.63 -33.79 -1.84
C ASP A 258 8.45 -32.60 -1.33
N GLY A 259 9.72 -32.56 -1.69
CA GLY A 259 10.59 -31.43 -1.39
C GLY A 259 10.09 -30.14 -2.04
N LEU A 260 9.47 -30.21 -3.22
CA LEU A 260 8.91 -29.04 -3.90
C LEU A 260 7.69 -28.50 -3.16
N TRP A 261 6.79 -29.38 -2.71
CA TRP A 261 5.59 -28.97 -1.97
C TRP A 261 5.96 -28.27 -0.67
N TRP A 262 6.84 -28.87 0.11
CA TRP A 262 7.24 -28.37 1.42
C TRP A 262 8.16 -27.14 1.36
N ALA A 263 8.84 -26.90 0.24
CA ALA A 263 9.67 -25.70 0.08
C ALA A 263 8.88 -24.40 0.23
N TYR A 264 7.61 -24.36 -0.19
CA TYR A 264 6.75 -23.18 -0.06
C TYR A 264 6.45 -22.79 1.39
N PRO A 265 5.87 -23.67 2.25
CA PRO A 265 5.65 -23.37 3.66
C PRO A 265 6.94 -23.13 4.43
N VAL A 266 8.00 -23.91 4.17
CA VAL A 266 9.30 -23.72 4.85
C VAL A 266 9.91 -22.37 4.47
N ASN A 267 9.92 -21.99 3.20
CA ASN A 267 10.39 -20.67 2.77
C ASN A 267 9.60 -19.54 3.43
N SER A 268 8.27 -19.68 3.47
CA SER A 268 7.39 -18.67 4.09
C SER A 268 7.65 -18.53 5.58
N ALA A 269 7.89 -19.64 6.29
CA ALA A 269 8.25 -19.64 7.70
C ALA A 269 9.61 -18.99 7.95
N ILE A 270 10.64 -19.35 7.16
CA ILE A 270 11.97 -18.74 7.23
C ILE A 270 11.88 -17.24 6.98
N LEU A 271 11.11 -16.82 5.96
CA LEU A 271 10.91 -15.42 5.65
C LEU A 271 10.24 -14.67 6.80
N LEU A 272 9.18 -15.22 7.40
CA LEU A 272 8.50 -14.61 8.54
C LEU A 272 9.45 -14.48 9.73
N VAL A 273 10.20 -15.52 10.07
CA VAL A 273 11.21 -15.48 11.13
C VAL A 273 12.28 -14.44 10.82
N GLY A 274 12.76 -14.36 9.58
CA GLY A 274 13.71 -13.36 9.12
C GLY A 274 13.18 -11.93 9.31
N ILE A 275 11.91 -11.68 8.94
CA ILE A 275 11.23 -10.40 9.17
C ILE A 275 11.17 -10.07 10.68
N LEU A 276 10.77 -11.03 11.52
CA LEU A 276 10.65 -10.82 12.97
C LEU A 276 12.00 -10.56 13.65
N LEU A 277 13.04 -11.32 13.28
CA LEU A 277 14.40 -11.13 13.78
C LEU A 277 14.96 -9.78 13.33
N TRP A 278 14.79 -9.43 12.05
CA TRP A 278 15.23 -8.15 11.52
C TRP A 278 14.56 -6.99 12.25
N ASN A 279 13.25 -7.09 12.47
CA ASN A 279 12.52 -6.10 13.25
C ASN A 279 13.12 -5.94 14.66
N ARG A 280 13.33 -7.07 15.37
CA ARG A 280 13.85 -7.08 16.74
C ARG A 280 15.28 -6.54 16.88
N PHE A 281 16.17 -6.84 15.92
CA PHE A 281 17.60 -6.55 16.06
C PHE A 281 18.05 -5.28 15.32
N VAL A 282 17.44 -4.97 14.19
CA VAL A 282 17.86 -3.83 13.35
C VAL A 282 16.91 -2.66 13.53
N MET A 283 15.60 -2.92 13.43
CA MET A 283 14.62 -1.84 13.39
C MET A 283 14.19 -1.37 14.78
N ASN A 284 14.38 -2.16 15.83
CA ASN A 284 14.06 -1.80 17.21
C ASN A 284 14.77 -0.52 17.72
N LYS A 285 15.80 -0.02 17.02
CA LYS A 285 16.40 1.30 17.30
C LYS A 285 15.57 2.47 16.74
N LYS A 286 14.88 2.28 15.62
CA LYS A 286 14.18 3.32 14.84
C LYS A 286 12.66 3.15 14.81
N TYR A 287 12.15 1.95 15.06
CA TYR A 287 10.74 1.58 14.99
C TYR A 287 10.36 0.65 16.17
N ASP A 288 9.09 0.66 16.58
CA ASP A 288 8.56 -0.10 17.70
C ASP A 288 7.49 -1.10 17.25
N GLY A 289 7.47 -2.25 17.92
CA GLY A 289 6.51 -3.33 17.70
C GLY A 289 6.59 -4.03 16.34
N ILE A 290 5.75 -5.06 16.16
CA ILE A 290 5.69 -5.88 14.94
C ILE A 290 5.31 -5.05 13.70
N LEU A 291 4.55 -3.97 13.90
CA LEU A 291 4.05 -3.09 12.83
C LEU A 291 5.04 -1.98 12.46
N LEU A 292 6.27 -1.98 13.00
CA LEU A 292 7.31 -0.97 12.74
C LEU A 292 6.78 0.47 12.76
N THR A 293 6.23 0.93 13.88
CA THR A 293 5.88 2.37 14.05
C THR A 293 7.12 3.15 14.47
N GLN A 294 7.48 4.27 13.81
CA GLN A 294 8.73 4.99 14.11
C GLN A 294 8.83 5.38 15.60
N ARG A 295 9.93 5.01 16.27
CA ARG A 295 10.22 5.36 17.68
C ARG A 295 10.52 6.84 17.89
N GLU A 296 11.30 7.44 16.99
CA GLU A 296 11.74 8.84 17.12
C GLU A 296 10.60 9.86 16.94
N ASN A 297 9.42 9.43 16.51
CA ASN A 297 8.25 10.28 16.31
C ASN A 297 6.99 9.74 17.01
N LEU A 298 7.14 9.00 18.12
CA LEU A 298 6.00 8.78 19.02
C LEU A 298 5.73 10.06 19.80
N ALA A 299 4.65 10.75 19.43
CA ALA A 299 4.12 11.83 20.24
C ALA A 299 3.83 11.31 21.65
N LEU A 300 4.26 12.04 22.68
CA LEU A 300 3.91 11.80 24.07
C LEU A 300 2.39 11.76 24.25
N ASN A 301 1.70 12.58 23.46
CA ASN A 301 0.25 12.64 23.40
C ASN A 301 -0.19 13.01 21.99
N THR A 302 -1.22 12.35 21.48
CA THR A 302 -1.90 12.70 20.23
C THR A 302 -3.35 12.99 20.56
N GLN A 303 -3.83 14.17 20.17
CA GLN A 303 -5.23 14.56 20.32
C GLN A 303 -5.82 14.86 18.96
N ASP A 304 -7.05 14.41 18.76
CA ASP A 304 -7.80 14.54 17.51
C ASP A 304 -9.06 15.35 17.77
N PHE A 305 -9.29 16.36 16.94
CA PHE A 305 -10.41 17.27 17.03
C PHE A 305 -11.10 17.39 15.67
N THR A 306 -12.40 17.13 15.62
CA THR A 306 -13.20 17.38 14.43
C THR A 306 -13.97 18.69 14.58
N MET A 307 -13.80 19.59 13.62
CA MET A 307 -14.52 20.84 13.47
C MET A 307 -15.62 20.71 12.43
N THR A 308 -16.83 21.14 12.77
CA THR A 308 -17.93 21.28 11.79
C THR A 308 -17.91 22.66 11.13
N SER A 309 -18.70 22.85 10.07
CA SER A 309 -18.82 24.13 9.35
C SER A 309 -19.51 25.28 10.12
N ASP A 310 -20.02 25.00 11.33
CA ASP A 310 -20.66 25.95 12.25
C ASP A 310 -19.62 26.87 12.93
N PRO A 311 -19.72 28.21 12.79
CA PRO A 311 -18.81 29.15 13.43
C PRO A 311 -18.66 28.97 14.95
N GLU A 312 -19.72 28.59 15.67
CA GLU A 312 -19.64 28.37 17.12
C GLU A 312 -18.77 27.14 17.44
N ASN A 313 -18.90 26.09 16.64
CA ASN A 313 -18.09 24.88 16.77
C ASN A 313 -16.62 25.16 16.47
N ILE A 314 -16.34 25.89 15.38
CA ILE A 314 -14.96 26.29 15.02
C ILE A 314 -14.32 27.05 16.18
N SER A 315 -14.98 28.08 16.71
CA SER A 315 -14.46 28.88 17.83
C SER A 315 -14.26 28.06 19.11
N LYS A 316 -15.13 27.08 19.37
CA LYS A 316 -15.00 26.20 20.53
C LYS A 316 -13.77 25.29 20.40
N VAL A 317 -13.62 24.63 19.25
CA VAL A 317 -12.52 23.68 19.02
C VAL A 317 -11.18 24.42 18.95
N THR A 318 -11.07 25.58 18.29
CA THR A 318 -9.81 26.35 18.27
C THR A 318 -9.37 26.79 19.68
N LYS A 319 -10.31 27.15 20.57
CA LYS A 319 -10.01 27.45 21.98
C LYS A 319 -9.53 26.22 22.75
N GLU A 320 -10.07 25.04 22.48
CA GLU A 320 -9.58 23.79 23.07
C GLU A 320 -8.16 23.48 22.57
N VAL A 321 -7.91 23.63 21.26
CA VAL A 321 -6.58 23.49 20.64
C VAL A 321 -5.57 24.46 21.28
N ALA A 322 -5.93 25.73 21.49
CA ALA A 322 -5.07 26.69 22.19
C ALA A 322 -4.74 26.23 23.61
N LYS A 323 -5.74 25.81 24.40
CA LYS A 323 -5.52 25.30 25.76
C LYS A 323 -4.58 24.09 25.77
N VAL A 324 -4.73 23.19 24.79
CA VAL A 324 -3.83 22.05 24.63
C VAL A 324 -2.41 22.51 24.34
N CYS A 325 -2.22 23.46 23.43
CA CYS A 325 -0.90 24.01 23.12
C CYS A 325 -0.26 24.69 24.36
N GLU A 326 -1.03 25.47 25.12
CA GLU A 326 -0.56 26.12 26.36
C GLU A 326 -0.17 25.11 27.43
N SER A 327 -1.02 24.11 27.67
CA SER A 327 -0.74 23.05 28.65
C SER A 327 0.50 22.21 28.31
N ASN A 328 0.90 22.20 27.03
CA ASN A 328 2.08 21.50 26.53
C ASN A 328 3.29 22.42 26.29
N GLY A 329 3.30 23.62 26.88
CA GLY A 329 4.50 24.48 26.97
C GLY A 329 4.71 25.46 25.82
N ILE A 330 3.68 25.75 25.03
CA ILE A 330 3.69 26.87 24.07
C ILE A 330 3.29 28.15 24.80
N ILE A 331 3.96 29.26 24.46
CA ILE A 331 3.66 30.58 25.05
C ILE A 331 2.21 30.96 24.71
N PRO A 332 1.41 31.46 25.66
CA PRO A 332 -0.01 31.80 25.44
C PRO A 332 -0.27 32.67 24.21
N LYS A 333 0.61 33.64 23.94
CA LYS A 333 0.56 34.46 22.73
C LYS A 333 0.61 33.63 21.44
N ASN A 334 1.50 32.64 21.38
CA ASN A 334 1.67 31.77 20.21
C ASN A 334 0.54 30.75 20.11
N ALA A 335 0.06 30.22 21.23
CA ALA A 335 -1.09 29.30 21.25
C ALA A 335 -2.38 29.97 20.77
N ASN A 336 -2.64 31.21 21.19
CA ASN A 336 -3.76 32.01 20.66
C ASN A 336 -3.60 32.31 19.17
N LEU A 337 -2.38 32.57 18.72
CA LEU A 337 -2.10 32.79 17.29
C LEU A 337 -2.44 31.54 16.47
N VAL A 338 -2.09 30.35 16.97
CA VAL A 338 -2.44 29.05 16.36
C VAL A 338 -3.95 28.88 16.25
N ALA A 339 -4.70 29.16 17.31
CA ALA A 339 -6.15 29.10 17.28
C ALA A 339 -6.76 30.02 16.22
N LEU A 340 -6.29 31.28 16.15
CA LEU A 340 -6.74 32.26 15.15
C LEU A 340 -6.42 31.81 13.72
N MET A 341 -5.24 31.24 13.50
CA MET A 341 -4.85 30.71 12.19
C MET A 341 -5.71 29.51 11.78
N LEU A 342 -6.02 28.60 12.70
CA LEU A 342 -6.92 27.47 12.41
C LEU A 342 -8.34 27.97 12.08
N GLU A 343 -8.80 29.04 12.74
CA GLU A 343 -10.09 29.69 12.45
C GLU A 343 -10.10 30.35 11.08
N GLU A 344 -9.02 31.05 10.71
CA GLU A 344 -8.83 31.60 9.36
C GLU A 344 -8.82 30.51 8.30
N MET A 345 -8.07 29.42 8.51
CA MET A 345 -7.97 28.30 7.57
C MET A 345 -9.30 27.57 7.39
N ALA A 346 -10.06 27.37 8.48
CA ALA A 346 -11.41 26.80 8.42
C ALA A 346 -12.36 27.73 7.65
N THR A 347 -12.29 29.03 7.89
CA THR A 347 -13.12 30.03 7.20
C THR A 347 -12.76 30.13 5.71
N TYR A 348 -11.48 30.11 5.39
CA TYR A 348 -10.95 30.12 4.02
C TYR A 348 -11.42 28.87 3.25
N SER A 349 -11.31 27.69 3.87
CA SER A 349 -11.78 26.42 3.28
C SER A 349 -13.28 26.48 2.97
N LYS A 350 -14.08 27.13 3.83
CA LYS A 350 -15.52 27.33 3.61
C LYS A 350 -15.81 28.21 2.40
N ARG A 351 -15.07 29.31 2.24
CA ARG A 351 -15.25 30.28 1.14
C ARG A 351 -14.97 29.68 -0.23
N HIS A 352 -14.03 28.75 -0.32
CA HIS A 352 -13.72 28.04 -1.56
C HIS A 352 -14.52 26.74 -1.76
N HIS A 353 -15.63 26.56 -1.04
CA HIS A 353 -16.50 25.38 -1.14
C HIS A 353 -15.79 24.02 -0.89
N LEU A 354 -14.69 24.04 -0.12
CA LEU A 354 -13.90 22.86 0.26
C LEU A 354 -14.40 22.20 1.55
N ILE A 355 -15.56 22.61 2.04
CA ILE A 355 -16.19 21.98 3.20
C ILE A 355 -17.44 21.32 2.68
N THR A 356 -17.36 20.02 2.44
CA THR A 356 -18.57 19.23 2.25
C THR A 356 -19.18 18.89 3.61
N GLU A 357 -18.42 18.54 4.67
CA GLU A 357 -19.00 18.30 6.01
C GLU A 357 -18.11 18.68 7.22
N ASN A 358 -16.83 18.25 7.31
CA ASN A 358 -15.98 18.42 8.50
C ASN A 358 -14.51 18.76 8.18
N CYS A 359 -13.83 19.45 9.09
CA CYS A 359 -12.38 19.68 9.08
C CYS A 359 -11.76 18.97 10.29
N ASP A 360 -10.63 18.27 10.13
CA ASP A 360 -9.95 17.60 11.24
C ASP A 360 -8.67 18.33 11.64
N VAL A 361 -8.42 18.42 12.94
CA VAL A 361 -7.22 19.02 13.54
C VAL A 361 -6.57 17.99 14.43
N LEU A 362 -5.41 17.49 14.03
CA LEU A 362 -4.60 16.61 14.87
C LEU A 362 -3.46 17.39 15.51
N ILE A 363 -3.22 17.13 16.79
CA ILE A 363 -2.11 17.70 17.56
C ILE A 363 -1.25 16.58 18.09
N HIS A 364 0.01 16.56 17.67
CA HIS A 364 1.04 15.66 18.14
C HIS A 364 2.01 16.42 19.06
N THR A 365 2.05 16.04 20.34
CA THR A 365 2.97 16.64 21.32
C THR A 365 4.22 15.79 21.47
N TYR A 366 5.38 16.38 21.23
CA TYR A 366 6.70 15.77 21.45
C TYR A 366 7.41 16.39 22.66
N GLU A 367 8.57 15.86 23.04
CA GLU A 367 9.37 16.44 24.13
C GLU A 367 9.87 17.86 23.81
N ASP A 368 10.23 18.12 22.55
CA ASP A 368 10.88 19.34 22.09
C ASP A 368 10.02 20.23 21.18
N ARG A 369 8.87 19.72 20.70
CA ARG A 369 8.01 20.39 19.72
C ARG A 369 6.55 19.97 19.79
N ILE A 370 5.67 20.73 19.16
CA ILE A 370 4.28 20.39 18.89
C ILE A 370 4.09 20.41 17.37
N GLU A 371 3.51 19.37 16.81
CA GLU A 371 3.09 19.30 15.41
C GLU A 371 1.57 19.40 15.35
N ILE A 372 1.05 20.22 14.44
CA ILE A 372 -0.39 20.47 14.25
C ILE A 372 -0.71 20.23 12.79
N ASP A 373 -1.68 19.37 12.53
CA ASP A 373 -2.16 19.00 11.22
C ASP A 373 -3.60 19.47 11.03
N PHE A 374 -3.83 20.38 10.09
CA PHE A 374 -5.16 20.83 9.68
C PHE A 374 -5.57 20.17 8.36
N ARG A 375 -6.74 19.52 8.34
CA ARG A 375 -7.19 18.66 7.23
C ARG A 375 -8.60 19.04 6.75
N THR A 376 -8.77 19.14 5.43
CA THR A 376 -10.08 19.38 4.80
C THR A 376 -10.24 18.58 3.51
N LEU A 377 -11.48 18.18 3.19
CA LEU A 377 -11.81 17.41 1.98
C LEU A 377 -12.36 18.33 0.88
N GLY A 378 -11.74 18.34 -0.30
CA GLY A 378 -12.20 19.13 -1.43
C GLY A 378 -11.15 19.24 -2.53
N ASP A 379 -11.35 20.20 -3.43
CA ASP A 379 -10.36 20.54 -4.46
C ASP A 379 -9.06 21.07 -3.85
N SER A 380 -7.95 20.95 -4.59
CA SER A 380 -6.65 21.42 -4.13
C SER A 380 -6.66 22.93 -3.93
N CYS A 381 -6.43 23.37 -2.69
CA CYS A 381 -6.38 24.77 -2.35
C CYS A 381 -5.30 24.98 -1.29
N ASN A 382 -4.18 25.57 -1.73
CA ASN A 382 -3.04 25.77 -0.85
C ASN A 382 -3.14 27.13 -0.15
N PRO A 383 -3.54 27.19 1.13
CA PRO A 383 -3.67 28.45 1.87
C PRO A 383 -2.32 29.17 2.06
N LEU A 384 -1.20 28.51 1.75
CA LEU A 384 0.15 29.06 1.89
C LEU A 384 0.61 29.86 0.65
N ASN A 385 0.04 29.59 -0.53
CA ASN A 385 0.50 30.17 -1.80
C ASN A 385 -0.53 31.07 -2.48
N ASP A 386 -1.70 31.24 -1.89
CA ASP A 386 -2.76 32.02 -2.50
C ASP A 386 -2.41 33.52 -2.53
N THR A 387 -2.62 34.15 -3.69
CA THR A 387 -2.34 35.56 -3.95
C THR A 387 -3.47 36.48 -3.47
N ASP A 388 -4.66 35.95 -3.21
CA ASP A 388 -5.78 36.66 -2.55
C ASP A 388 -5.59 36.70 -1.00
N ALA A 389 -4.34 36.89 -0.58
CA ALA A 389 -3.83 36.76 0.80
C ALA A 389 -4.28 37.86 1.76
N ASP A 390 -5.13 38.81 1.34
CA ASP A 390 -5.53 39.94 2.18
C ASP A 390 -6.33 39.51 3.43
N ASP A 391 -6.87 38.28 3.46
CA ASP A 391 -7.65 37.72 4.58
C ASP A 391 -6.92 36.63 5.41
N LEU A 392 -5.66 36.27 5.12
CA LEU A 392 -4.90 35.19 5.80
C LEU A 392 -3.71 35.73 6.63
N TYR A 393 -3.96 36.77 7.42
CA TYR A 393 -2.94 37.47 8.21
C TYR A 393 -2.26 36.55 9.24
N ASN A 394 -3.02 35.69 9.93
CA ASN A 394 -2.47 34.85 10.99
C ASN A 394 -1.64 33.68 10.46
N VAL A 395 -1.96 33.15 9.27
CA VAL A 395 -1.10 32.18 8.55
C VAL A 395 0.28 32.77 8.27
N THR A 396 0.32 34.04 7.85
CA THR A 396 1.58 34.75 7.56
C THR A 396 2.41 35.01 8.81
N TYR A 397 1.76 35.29 9.95
CA TYR A 397 2.45 35.43 11.23
C TYR A 397 3.01 34.09 11.76
N ILE A 398 2.26 32.99 11.62
CA ILE A 398 2.74 31.68 12.06
C ILE A 398 3.90 31.18 11.22
N ARG A 399 3.97 31.50 9.92
CA ARG A 399 5.17 31.24 9.10
C ARG A 399 6.47 31.79 9.71
N LYS A 400 6.40 32.88 10.49
CA LYS A 400 7.58 33.47 11.16
C LYS A 400 7.92 32.80 12.49
N ILE A 401 6.98 32.08 13.10
CA ILE A 401 7.12 31.48 14.44
C ILE A 401 7.33 29.96 14.34
N ALA A 402 6.68 29.32 13.38
CA ALA A 402 6.80 27.91 13.12
C ALA A 402 8.20 27.57 12.60
N ALA A 403 8.74 26.46 13.09
CA ALA A 403 9.98 25.91 12.57
C ALA A 403 9.80 25.35 11.16
N LYS A 404 8.60 24.87 10.85
CA LYS A 404 8.24 24.30 9.56
C LYS A 404 6.75 24.44 9.33
N ILE A 405 6.35 24.78 8.10
CA ILE A 405 4.97 24.67 7.62
C ILE A 405 5.02 24.05 6.24
N GLU A 406 4.29 22.96 6.04
CA GLU A 406 4.18 22.26 4.76
C GLU A 406 2.71 22.09 4.40
N TYR A 407 2.44 22.11 3.09
CA TYR A 407 1.12 21.80 2.55
C TYR A 407 1.27 20.63 1.58
N ASP A 408 0.41 19.64 1.75
CA ASP A 408 0.29 18.50 0.87
C ASP A 408 -1.17 18.31 0.43
N TYR A 409 -1.36 18.00 -0.85
CA TYR A 409 -2.65 17.61 -1.40
C TYR A 409 -2.58 16.19 -1.93
N ILE A 410 -3.31 15.27 -1.30
CA ILE A 410 -3.30 13.86 -1.66
C ILE A 410 -4.74 13.32 -1.61
N MET A 411 -5.23 12.80 -2.75
CA MET A 411 -6.54 12.15 -2.87
C MET A 411 -7.74 12.97 -2.40
N GLY A 412 -7.85 14.24 -2.81
CA GLY A 412 -8.98 15.09 -2.44
C GLY A 412 -8.94 15.62 -1.01
N MET A 413 -7.82 15.43 -0.32
CA MET A 413 -7.60 15.97 1.02
C MET A 413 -6.48 17.01 0.99
N ASN A 414 -6.81 18.21 1.46
CA ASN A 414 -5.89 19.31 1.73
C ASN A 414 -5.34 19.12 3.16
N SER A 415 -4.02 19.04 3.30
CA SER A 415 -3.35 18.86 4.60
C SER A 415 -2.30 19.94 4.80
N THR A 416 -2.40 20.68 5.90
CA THR A 416 -1.38 21.66 6.30
C THR A 416 -0.74 21.21 7.60
N HIS A 417 0.56 20.91 7.54
CA HIS A 417 1.38 20.47 8.68
C HIS A 417 2.18 21.65 9.22
N ILE A 418 2.09 21.90 10.53
CA ILE A 418 2.75 23.02 11.22
C ILE A 418 3.57 22.48 12.37
N VAL A 419 4.84 22.90 12.46
CA VAL A 419 5.77 22.51 13.54
C VAL A 419 6.13 23.71 14.39
N LEU A 420 5.85 23.63 15.69
CA LEU A 420 6.17 24.65 16.69
C LEU A 420 7.19 24.09 17.69
N ILE A 421 8.27 24.83 17.96
CA ILE A 421 9.28 24.42 18.95
C ILE A 421 8.79 24.77 20.36
N ARG A 422 8.90 23.80 21.27
CA ARG A 422 8.60 24.01 22.69
C ARG A 422 9.76 24.74 23.36
N LYS A 423 9.48 25.72 24.22
CA LYS A 423 10.54 26.34 25.03
C LYS A 423 11.12 25.26 25.96
N LYS A 424 12.45 25.12 25.99
CA LYS A 424 13.13 24.23 26.95
C LYS A 424 12.67 24.59 28.37
N GLU A 425 12.06 23.62 29.06
CA GLU A 425 11.83 23.71 30.52
C GLU A 425 13.13 24.08 31.22
N SER A 426 13.06 25.04 32.14
CA SER A 426 14.22 25.40 32.94
C SER A 426 14.64 24.20 33.80
N SER A 427 15.91 24.08 34.15
CA SER A 427 16.45 22.99 34.98
C SER A 427 15.69 22.78 36.31
N LYS A 428 15.01 23.81 36.82
CA LYS A 428 14.14 23.74 38.00
C LYS A 428 12.84 22.97 37.76
N GLU A 429 12.19 23.15 36.61
CA GLU A 429 10.90 22.49 36.31
C GLU A 429 11.07 20.98 36.05
N LYS A 430 12.21 20.58 35.46
CA LYS A 430 12.59 19.15 35.35
C LYS A 430 12.77 18.48 36.71
N GLU A 431 13.25 19.22 37.71
CA GLU A 431 13.50 18.72 39.06
C GLU A 431 12.18 18.62 39.85
N GLU A 432 11.28 19.59 39.71
CA GLU A 432 9.93 19.54 40.28
C GLU A 432 9.09 18.42 39.67
N ARG A 433 9.16 18.20 38.36
CA ARG A 433 8.42 17.12 37.69
C ARG A 433 8.93 15.74 38.10
N LYS A 434 10.26 15.55 38.24
CA LYS A 434 10.85 14.33 38.82
C LYS A 434 10.42 14.07 40.26
N ASN A 435 10.24 15.13 41.05
CA ASN A 435 9.75 15.02 42.42
C ASN A 435 8.24 14.71 42.48
N PHE A 436 7.47 15.13 41.47
CA PHE A 436 6.05 14.81 41.34
C PHE A 436 5.81 13.35 40.92
N THR A 437 6.61 12.81 39.98
CA THR A 437 6.48 11.40 39.54
C THR A 437 6.97 10.39 40.58
N LYS A 438 7.76 10.81 41.59
CA LYS A 438 8.16 9.94 42.72
C LYS A 438 7.09 9.83 43.82
N ARG A 439 6.01 10.61 43.75
CA ARG A 439 4.96 10.68 44.78
C ARG A 439 3.67 9.94 44.42
N TYR A 440 3.62 9.25 43.28
CA TYR A 440 2.51 8.40 42.86
C TYR A 440 3.00 7.01 42.45
#